data_AF-A0A1E5L7Z5-F1
#
_entry.id   AF-A0A1E5L7Z5-F1
#
_cell.length_a   1.000
_cell.length_b   1.000
_cell.length_c   1.000
_cell.angle_alpha   90.00
_cell.angle_beta   90.00
_cell.angle_gamma   90.00
#
_symmetry.space_group_name_H-M   'P 1'
#
loop_
_entity.id
_entity.type
_entity.pdbx_description
1 polymer ?
#
loop_
_entity_poly.entity_id
_entity_poly.type
_entity_poly.pdbx_seq_one_letter_code
_entity_poly.pdbx_strand_id
1 'polypeptide(L)'
;MERMLREYEENGIQMQEFEVTTDSGKTHVVRKPVPQEPTFEQLLEVLKQEYLKLIRDAKDLGDEEDVLRIQTEYRTKKQELEAEQIEGE
;
A
#
# COMPACT_ATOMS: atom_id res chain seq x y z
N MET A 1 12.12 23.77 -9.11
CA MET A 1 10.80 23.87 -9.82
C MET A 1 10.56 22.55 -10.53
N GLU A 2 9.40 21.92 -10.32
CA GLU A 2 9.01 20.67 -10.99
C GLU A 2 7.88 20.95 -11.99
N ARG A 3 8.00 20.42 -13.21
CA ARG A 3 6.97 20.50 -14.26
C ARG A 3 6.75 19.12 -14.88
N MET A 4 5.51 18.64 -14.85
CA MET A 4 5.14 17.42 -15.55
C MET A 4 5.20 17.63 -17.07
N LEU A 5 5.87 16.72 -17.77
CA LEU A 5 6.02 16.73 -19.22
C LEU A 5 4.99 15.84 -19.89
N ARG A 6 4.85 14.59 -19.43
CA ARG A 6 3.92 13.60 -20.00
C ARG A 6 3.67 12.41 -19.07
N GLU A 7 2.58 11.72 -19.34
CA GLU A 7 2.30 10.37 -18.83
C GLU A 7 2.38 9.36 -19.99
N TYR A 8 2.88 8.16 -19.72
CA TYR A 8 3.01 7.10 -20.72
C TYR A 8 3.04 5.72 -20.05
N GLU A 9 2.70 4.66 -20.79
CA GLU A 9 2.81 3.27 -20.32
C GLU A 9 4.16 2.65 -20.73
N GLU A 10 4.84 2.00 -19.80
CA GLU A 10 6.08 1.26 -20.05
C GLU A 10 6.00 -0.10 -19.34
N ASN A 11 6.02 -1.20 -20.11
CA ASN A 11 5.90 -2.57 -19.60
C ASN A 11 4.64 -2.82 -18.74
N GLY A 12 3.50 -2.20 -19.10
CA GLY A 12 2.25 -2.31 -18.33
C GLY A 12 2.23 -1.47 -17.05
N ILE A 13 3.23 -0.63 -16.82
CA ILE A 13 3.29 0.31 -15.69
C ILE A 13 3.05 1.72 -16.23
N GLN A 14 2.10 2.44 -15.64
CA GLN A 14 1.88 3.84 -15.97
C GLN A 14 2.97 4.70 -15.33
N MET A 15 3.63 5.52 -16.14
CA MET A 15 4.81 6.33 -15.80
C MET A 15 4.51 7.82 -16.02
N GLN A 16 5.15 8.66 -15.21
CA GLN A 16 5.14 10.11 -15.34
C GLN A 16 6.57 10.63 -15.55
N GLU A 17 6.74 11.53 -16.51
CA GLU A 17 7.99 12.22 -16.81
C GLU A 17 7.91 13.68 -16.33
N PHE A 18 8.90 14.11 -15.56
CA PHE A 18 9.00 15.44 -14.98
C PHE A 18 10.30 16.11 -15.38
N GLU A 19 10.23 17.41 -15.64
CA GLU A 19 11.36 18.29 -15.68
C GLU A 19 11.56 18.91 -14.29
N VAL A 20 12.72 18.67 -13.69
CA VAL A 20 13.06 19.15 -12.35
C VAL A 20 14.29 20.04 -12.42
N THR A 21 14.11 21.32 -12.09
CA THR A 21 15.21 22.27 -11.92
C THR A 21 15.60 22.32 -10.44
N THR A 22 16.85 21.93 -10.17
CA THR A 22 17.47 21.91 -8.84
C THR A 22 17.96 23.30 -8.43
N ASP A 23 18.26 23.48 -7.14
CA ASP A 23 18.77 24.75 -6.60
C ASP A 23 20.13 25.16 -7.21
N SER A 24 20.86 24.21 -7.79
CA SER A 24 22.08 24.47 -8.56
C SER A 24 21.83 25.09 -9.94
N GLY A 25 20.57 25.28 -10.34
CA GLY A 25 20.15 25.75 -11.66
C GLY A 25 20.17 24.68 -12.75
N LYS A 26 20.59 23.45 -12.44
CA LYS A 26 20.58 22.32 -13.38
C LYS A 26 19.19 21.71 -13.50
N THR A 27 18.79 21.45 -14.74
CA THR A 27 17.53 20.81 -15.11
C THR A 27 17.76 19.33 -15.44
N HIS A 28 16.91 18.46 -14.89
CA HIS A 28 16.95 17.01 -15.07
C HIS A 28 15.58 16.48 -15.48
N VAL A 29 15.56 15.39 -16.26
CA VAL A 29 14.34 14.65 -16.55
C VAL A 29 14.25 13.45 -15.60
N VAL A 30 13.18 13.40 -14.81
CA VAL A 30 12.91 12.33 -13.85
C VAL A 30 11.70 11.54 -14.35
N ARG A 31 11.82 10.22 -14.37
CA ARG A 31 10.72 9.30 -14.69
C ARG A 31 10.39 8.51 -13.43
N LYS A 32 9.14 8.56 -13.00
CA LYS A 32 8.64 7.79 -11.85
C LYS A 32 7.33 7.13 -12.21
N PRO A 33 7.02 5.95 -11.66
CA PRO A 33 5.70 5.35 -11.83
C PRO A 33 4.63 6.29 -11.26
N VAL A 34 3.46 6.28 -11.88
CA VAL A 34 2.25 6.89 -11.31
C VAL A 34 1.98 6.17 -9.98
N PRO A 35 1.78 6.90 -8.87
CA PRO A 35 1.30 6.30 -7.64
C PRO A 35 -0.04 5.63 -7.93
N GLN A 36 -0.07 4.31 -7.91
CA GLN A 36 -1.30 3.55 -7.96
C GLN A 36 -1.78 3.36 -6.53
N GLU A 37 -3.08 3.55 -6.31
CA GLU A 37 -3.69 3.10 -5.07
C GLU A 37 -3.49 1.58 -4.96
N PRO A 38 -3.15 1.07 -3.77
CA PRO A 38 -2.96 -0.36 -3.59
C PRO A 38 -4.25 -1.08 -3.97
N THR A 39 -4.13 -2.18 -4.71
CA THR A 39 -5.32 -2.98 -5.03
C THR A 39 -5.91 -3.55 -3.75
N PHE A 40 -7.19 -3.89 -3.79
CA PHE A 40 -7.85 -4.55 -2.67
C PHE A 40 -7.09 -5.80 -2.19
N GLU A 41 -6.59 -6.62 -3.11
CA GLU A 41 -5.79 -7.80 -2.79
C GLU A 41 -4.47 -7.45 -2.11
N GLN A 42 -3.84 -6.34 -2.51
CA GLN A 42 -2.61 -5.85 -1.88
C GLN A 42 -2.90 -5.37 -0.45
N LEU A 43 -4.00 -4.63 -0.24
CA LEU A 43 -4.43 -4.20 1.08
C LEU A 43 -4.73 -5.39 1.99
N LEU A 44 -5.45 -6.39 1.49
CA LEU A 44 -5.73 -7.62 2.24
C LEU A 44 -4.47 -8.40 2.60
N GLU A 45 -3.51 -8.52 1.67
CA GLU A 45 -2.28 -9.25 1.94
C GLU A 45 -1.41 -8.50 2.96
N VAL A 46 -1.32 -7.16 2.88
CA VAL A 46 -0.64 -6.35 3.91
C VAL A 46 -1.28 -6.55 5.27
N LEU A 47 -2.60 -6.41 5.38
CA LEU A 47 -3.35 -6.64 6.62
C LEU A 47 -3.06 -8.03 7.19
N LYS A 48 -3.16 -9.06 6.36
CA LYS A 48 -2.89 -10.44 6.77
C LYS A 48 -1.47 -10.62 7.29
N GLN A 49 -0.46 -10.04 6.64
CA GLN A 49 0.93 -10.15 7.10
C GLN A 49 1.14 -9.45 8.45
N GLU A 50 0.53 -8.28 8.66
CA GLU A 50 0.59 -7.55 9.94
C GLU A 50 -0.03 -8.37 11.07
N TYR A 51 -1.24 -8.89 10.89
CA TYR A 51 -1.92 -9.69 11.92
C TYR A 51 -1.24 -11.04 12.15
N LEU A 52 -0.67 -11.68 11.12
CA LEU A 52 0.12 -12.90 11.31
C LEU A 52 1.35 -12.66 12.20
N LYS A 53 2.00 -11.50 12.04
CA LYS A 53 3.12 -11.11 12.90
C LYS A 53 2.66 -10.92 14.35
N LEU A 54 1.58 -10.18 14.56
CA LEU A 54 1.02 -9.96 15.91
C LEU A 54 0.61 -11.27 16.60
N ILE A 55 -0.05 -12.17 15.86
CA ILE A 55 -0.43 -13.50 16.37
C ILE A 55 0.81 -14.31 16.73
N ARG A 56 1.86 -14.26 15.91
CA ARG A 56 3.12 -14.95 16.19
C ARG A 56 3.76 -14.42 17.47
N ASP A 57 3.86 -13.09 17.59
CA ASP A 57 4.47 -12.45 18.75
C ASP A 57 3.69 -12.80 20.04
N ALA A 58 2.35 -12.82 20.00
CA ALA A 58 1.51 -13.25 21.13
C ALA A 58 1.68 -14.75 21.47
N LYS A 59 1.80 -15.61 20.46
CA LYS A 59 2.09 -17.05 20.66
C LYS A 59 3.46 -17.29 21.29
N ASP A 60 4.48 -16.55 20.86
CA ASP A 60 5.84 -16.66 21.38
C ASP A 60 5.90 -16.22 22.86
N LEU A 61 4.97 -15.37 23.31
CA LEU A 61 4.78 -14.97 24.71
C LEU A 61 3.87 -15.93 25.51
N GLY A 62 3.21 -16.88 24.85
CA GLY A 62 2.25 -17.79 25.48
C GLY A 62 0.92 -17.15 25.87
N ASP A 63 0.57 -16.00 25.27
CA ASP A 63 -0.66 -15.28 25.57
C ASP A 63 -1.81 -15.71 24.64
N GLU A 64 -2.54 -16.75 25.05
CA GLU A 64 -3.66 -17.30 24.26
C GLU A 64 -4.86 -16.34 24.17
N GLU A 65 -5.05 -15.46 25.17
CA GLU A 65 -6.12 -14.47 25.18
C GLU A 65 -5.87 -13.41 24.10
N ASP A 66 -4.64 -12.90 24.03
CA ASP A 66 -4.26 -11.95 22.98
C ASP A 66 -4.30 -12.58 21.59
N VAL A 67 -3.91 -13.85 21.44
CA VAL A 67 -4.06 -14.55 20.16
C VAL A 67 -5.52 -14.57 19.70
N LEU A 68 -6.47 -14.88 20.58
CA LEU A 68 -7.90 -14.88 20.27
C LEU A 68 -8.42 -13.48 19.93
N ARG A 69 -8.00 -12.47 20.69
CA ARG A 69 -8.35 -11.07 20.46
C ARG A 69 -7.88 -10.60 19.09
N ILE A 70 -6.60 -10.83 18.77
CA ILE A 70 -5.99 -10.42 17.50
C ILE A 70 -6.63 -11.14 16.31
N GLN A 71 -6.97 -12.43 16.44
CA GLN A 71 -7.69 -13.17 15.40
C GLN A 71 -9.11 -12.64 15.14
N THR A 72 -9.80 -12.22 16.21
CA THR A 72 -11.14 -11.63 16.10
C THR A 72 -11.06 -10.28 15.42
N GLU A 73 -10.10 -9.45 15.83
CA GLU A 73 -9.86 -8.14 15.25
C GLU A 73 -9.51 -8.22 13.75
N TYR A 74 -8.63 -9.16 13.36
CA TYR A 74 -8.34 -9.43 11.94
C TYR A 74 -9.60 -9.76 11.14
N ARG A 75 -10.49 -10.60 11.69
CA ARG A 75 -11.74 -10.98 11.01
C ARG A 75 -12.64 -9.78 10.79
N THR A 76 -12.82 -8.95 11.82
CA THR A 76 -13.62 -7.73 11.71
C THR A 76 -13.03 -6.77 10.68
N LYS A 77 -11.72 -6.51 10.74
CA LYS A 77 -11.03 -5.63 9.77
C LYS A 77 -11.12 -6.12 8.34
N LYS A 78 -10.98 -7.44 8.14
CA LYS A 78 -11.16 -8.05 6.82
C LYS A 78 -12.57 -7.84 6.29
N GLN A 79 -13.59 -8.00 7.13
CA GLN A 79 -14.98 -7.77 6.74
C GLN A 79 -15.28 -6.31 6.44
N GLU A 80 -14.71 -5.37 7.20
CA GLU A 80 -14.81 -3.93 6.93
C GLU A 80 -14.24 -3.59 5.55
N LEU A 81 -13.02 -4.06 5.24
CA LEU A 81 -12.41 -3.86 3.93
C LEU A 81 -13.22 -4.52 2.80
N GLU A 82 -13.71 -5.75 3.00
CA GLU A 82 -14.56 -6.44 2.03
C GLU A 82 -15.88 -5.70 1.78
N ALA A 83 -16.43 -5.02 2.80
CA ALA A 83 -17.64 -4.20 2.65
C ALA A 83 -17.35 -2.88 1.92
N GLU A 84 -16.24 -2.20 2.25
CA GLU A 84 -15.81 -0.97 1.59
C GLU A 84 -15.55 -1.17 0.09
N GLN A 85 -15.04 -2.35 -0.30
CA GLN A 85 -14.87 -2.70 -1.72
C GLN A 85 -16.22 -2.76 -2.46
N ILE A 86 -17.26 -3.30 -1.83
CA ILE A 86 -18.60 -3.45 -2.44
C ILE A 86 -19.32 -2.10 -2.53
N GLU A 87 -19.11 -1.21 -1.56
CA GLU A 87 -19.73 0.13 -1.55
C GLU A 87 -18.99 1.14 -2.44
N GLY A 88 -17.75 0.85 -2.83
CA GLY A 88 -16.92 1.69 -3.70
C GLY A 88 -17.04 1.42 -5.20
N GLU A 89 -17.77 0.38 -5.63
CA GLU A 89 -18.11 0.05 -7.03
C GLU A 89 -19.43 0.68 -7.49
#